data_AF-A0A8B8N1Y0-F1
#
_entry.id   AF-A0A8B8N1Y0-F1
#
_cell.length_a   1.000
_cell.length_b   1.000
_cell.length_c   1.000
_cell.angle_alpha   90.00
_cell.angle_beta   90.00
_cell.angle_gamma   90.00
#
_symmetry.space_group_name_H-M   'P 1'
#
loop_
_entity.id
_entity.type
_entity.pdbx_description
1 polymer ?
#
loop_
_entity_poly.entity_id
_entity_poly.type
_entity_poly.pdbx_seq_one_letter_code
_entity_poly.pdbx_strand_id
1 'polypeptide(L)'
;MATFTLSLDPCSVPQCFSPSSSPSTPSSLAHQLRLDLPGDRPKSAAVSFSSSLLQGARSHFPVQEGKSCSSLRTAAVRHLEGSLTNARGLRFGVVVARFNEVVTKLLLEGALDTFRKYSVQEEDIEVVWVPGSFEIGLVAEKLGKSGKFHAILCIGAVIRGDTSHYDAVANSAASGVLSAGLNSGVPCIFGVLTCDDMDQALNRAGGKSGNKGSEAALTAIEMASLFQHHLVLFCKDI
;
A
#
# COMPACT_ATOMS: atom_id res chain seq x y z
N MET A 1 -43.66 28.21 26.49
CA MET A 1 -43.56 29.65 26.19
C MET A 1 -42.70 30.30 27.26
N ALA A 2 -41.44 30.56 26.93
CA ALA A 2 -40.59 31.56 27.57
C ALA A 2 -39.41 31.79 26.62
N THR A 3 -39.61 32.78 25.76
CA THR A 3 -38.63 33.30 24.82
C THR A 3 -37.78 34.33 25.57
N PHE A 4 -36.46 34.21 25.55
CA PHE A 4 -35.57 35.35 25.79
C PHE A 4 -34.40 35.28 24.81
N THR A 5 -34.24 36.38 24.09
CA THR A 5 -33.34 36.64 22.98
C THR A 5 -32.23 37.61 23.39
N LEU A 6 -31.14 37.61 22.59
CA LEU A 6 -30.03 38.60 22.49
C LEU A 6 -28.90 38.41 23.52
N SER A 7 -27.60 38.58 23.21
CA SER A 7 -26.94 39.29 22.10
C SER A 7 -25.52 38.74 21.89
N LEU A 8 -25.01 38.85 20.66
CA LEU A 8 -23.59 38.72 20.29
C LEU A 8 -22.83 40.00 20.71
N ASP A 9 -21.55 39.87 21.09
CA ASP A 9 -20.43 40.63 20.49
C ASP A 9 -19.04 40.23 21.06
N PRO A 10 -17.93 40.52 20.33
CA PRO A 10 -16.68 39.77 20.34
C PRO A 10 -15.49 40.53 20.97
N CYS A 11 -14.29 39.96 20.82
CA CYS A 11 -12.96 40.53 21.09
C CYS A 11 -12.50 40.61 22.54
N SER A 12 -11.47 39.80 22.87
CA SER A 12 -10.27 40.27 23.56
C SER A 12 -9.14 39.25 23.43
N VAL A 13 -8.16 39.63 22.61
CA VAL A 13 -6.82 39.04 22.46
C VAL A 13 -5.99 39.39 23.70
N PRO A 14 -4.98 38.59 24.05
CA PRO A 14 -3.74 39.18 24.54
C PRO A 14 -2.55 38.78 23.68
N GLN A 15 -1.84 39.81 23.21
CA GLN A 15 -0.55 39.76 22.55
C GLN A 15 0.60 39.62 23.56
N CYS A 16 1.72 39.08 23.03
CA CYS A 16 3.12 39.38 23.35
C CYS A 16 3.68 38.99 24.73
N PHE A 17 4.65 38.08 24.71
CA PHE A 17 5.96 38.29 25.34
C PHE A 17 7.05 37.49 24.61
N SER A 18 7.92 38.21 23.88
CA SER A 18 9.33 37.85 23.64
C SER A 18 10.15 38.98 24.28
N PRO A 19 11.35 38.72 24.84
CA PRO A 19 12.52 39.06 24.03
C PRO A 19 13.80 38.21 24.27
N SER A 20 14.55 38.04 23.16
CA SER A 20 16.02 38.06 22.97
C SER A 20 16.98 37.52 24.05
N SER A 21 17.95 36.69 23.63
CA SER A 21 19.34 37.16 23.35
C SER A 21 20.31 35.98 23.09
N SER A 22 20.92 35.98 21.90
CA SER A 22 22.32 35.54 21.64
C SER A 22 23.25 36.73 21.98
N PRO A 23 24.57 36.58 22.30
CA PRO A 23 25.57 36.08 21.34
C PRO A 23 26.86 35.44 21.93
N SER A 24 27.70 34.88 21.04
CA SER A 24 29.18 35.06 20.96
C SER A 24 30.00 33.79 20.71
N THR A 25 30.74 33.81 19.60
CA THR A 25 32.02 33.12 19.36
C THR A 25 33.17 33.94 19.95
N PRO A 26 34.36 33.34 20.23
CA PRO A 26 35.46 33.53 19.27
C PRO A 26 36.49 32.37 19.13
N SER A 27 37.03 32.29 17.91
CA SER A 27 38.43 32.06 17.48
C SER A 27 39.34 30.93 18.02
N SER A 28 39.88 30.17 17.04
CA SER A 28 41.34 29.99 16.75
C SER A 28 42.17 28.85 17.38
N LEU A 29 42.62 27.98 16.45
CA LEU A 29 43.94 27.30 16.31
C LEU A 29 44.34 26.10 17.19
N ALA A 30 44.36 24.97 16.49
CA ALA A 30 45.45 23.99 16.35
C ALA A 30 45.79 23.07 17.55
N HIS A 31 45.45 21.79 17.40
CA HIS A 31 46.47 20.73 17.40
C HIS A 31 46.01 19.52 16.58
N GLN A 32 46.89 19.09 15.69
CA GLN A 32 46.78 17.92 14.82
C GLN A 32 46.63 16.63 15.62
N LEU A 33 45.73 15.74 15.19
CA LEU A 33 45.96 14.30 15.19
C LEU A 33 45.20 13.70 13.99
N ARG A 34 46.00 13.25 13.03
CA ARG A 34 45.64 12.67 11.73
C ARG A 34 45.59 11.16 11.92
N LEU A 35 44.44 10.53 11.68
CA LEU A 35 44.34 9.09 11.45
C LEU A 35 43.33 8.83 10.31
N ASP A 36 43.84 8.15 9.29
CA ASP A 36 43.27 7.95 7.97
C ASP A 36 42.03 7.04 7.94
N LEU A 37 41.05 7.39 7.10
CA LEU A 37 39.96 6.53 6.65
C LEU A 37 40.35 5.87 5.32
N PRO A 38 40.17 4.56 5.13
CA PRO A 38 39.97 4.00 3.82
C PRO A 38 38.48 3.86 3.53
N GLY A 39 38.00 4.65 2.58
CA GLY A 39 36.81 4.33 1.81
C GLY A 39 37.21 3.42 0.66
N ASP A 40 36.46 2.35 0.44
CA ASP A 40 36.46 1.68 -0.86
C ASP A 40 35.06 1.19 -1.24
N ARG A 41 34.60 1.62 -2.41
CA ARG A 41 33.37 1.20 -3.08
C ARG A 41 33.77 0.25 -4.19
N PRO A 42 33.21 -0.97 -4.31
CA PRO A 42 33.53 -1.80 -5.46
C PRO A 42 32.91 -1.22 -6.74
N LYS A 43 33.78 -0.79 -7.66
CA LYS A 43 33.46 -0.41 -9.03
C LYS A 43 33.32 -1.65 -9.91
N SER A 44 32.31 -1.60 -10.77
CA SER A 44 32.02 -2.53 -11.87
C SER A 44 33.26 -2.95 -12.66
N ALA A 45 33.54 -4.25 -12.72
CA ALA A 45 34.52 -4.83 -13.62
C ALA A 45 33.83 -5.18 -14.97
N ALA A 46 34.10 -4.36 -15.98
CA ALA A 46 33.83 -4.69 -17.37
C ALA A 46 34.94 -5.63 -17.86
N VAL A 47 34.60 -6.90 -18.09
CA VAL A 47 35.48 -7.85 -18.79
C VAL A 47 35.23 -7.74 -20.29
N SER A 48 36.20 -7.14 -20.97
CA SER A 48 36.30 -7.07 -22.42
C SER A 48 36.86 -8.39 -22.95
N PHE A 49 36.04 -9.18 -23.63
CA PHE A 49 36.53 -10.29 -24.45
C PHE A 49 36.55 -9.86 -25.92
N SER A 50 37.76 -9.67 -26.43
CA SER A 50 38.04 -9.32 -27.81
C SER A 50 37.59 -10.43 -28.76
N SER A 51 36.84 -10.02 -29.79
CA SER A 51 36.52 -10.83 -30.95
C SER A 51 37.79 -11.17 -31.73
N SER A 52 38.04 -12.45 -32.02
CA SER A 52 38.44 -12.96 -33.34
C SER A 52 38.75 -14.46 -33.30
N LEU A 53 38.29 -15.15 -34.36
CA LEU A 53 38.82 -16.41 -34.90
C LEU A 53 38.58 -17.70 -34.09
N LEU A 54 37.54 -18.44 -34.45
CA LEU A 54 37.70 -19.62 -35.32
C LEU A 54 36.35 -20.19 -35.76
N GLN A 55 36.36 -20.67 -37.00
CA GLN A 55 35.28 -21.27 -37.76
C GLN A 55 34.48 -22.34 -37.01
N GLY A 56 33.18 -22.37 -37.33
CA GLY A 56 32.60 -23.58 -37.92
C GLY A 56 31.69 -24.41 -37.03
N ALA A 57 30.38 -24.16 -37.12
CA ALA A 57 29.37 -25.22 -37.31
C ALA A 57 28.01 -24.55 -37.54
N ARG A 58 27.45 -24.74 -38.73
CA ARG A 58 26.04 -24.48 -38.97
C ARG A 58 25.23 -25.56 -38.25
N SER A 59 24.40 -25.16 -37.30
CA SER A 59 23.13 -25.84 -37.04
C SER A 59 22.05 -24.78 -36.98
N HIS A 60 21.11 -24.87 -37.91
CA HIS A 60 19.87 -24.12 -37.89
C HIS A 60 19.11 -24.50 -36.62
N PHE A 61 19.15 -23.63 -35.60
CA PHE A 61 18.17 -23.64 -34.53
C PHE A 61 16.99 -22.78 -34.99
N PRO A 62 15.76 -23.32 -35.07
CA PRO A 62 14.61 -22.50 -35.32
C PRO A 62 14.35 -21.65 -34.08
N VAL A 63 14.31 -20.33 -34.25
CA VAL A 63 13.77 -19.40 -33.28
C VAL A 63 12.27 -19.64 -33.22
N GLN A 64 11.79 -20.35 -32.21
CA GLN A 64 10.37 -20.39 -31.88
C GLN A 64 10.06 -19.23 -30.95
N GLU A 65 9.12 -18.38 -31.39
CA GLU A 65 8.49 -17.32 -30.61
C GLU A 65 8.00 -17.86 -29.26
N GLY A 66 8.30 -17.11 -28.21
CA GLY A 66 7.99 -17.46 -26.83
C GLY A 66 6.49 -17.65 -26.61
N LYS A 67 6.07 -18.91 -26.56
CA LYS A 67 4.80 -19.31 -25.96
C LYS A 67 4.94 -19.17 -24.45
N SER A 68 4.06 -18.34 -23.88
CA SER A 68 3.87 -18.11 -22.45
C SER A 68 3.99 -19.40 -21.64
N CYS A 69 4.77 -19.34 -20.56
CA CYS A 69 4.97 -20.44 -19.61
C CYS A 69 3.65 -20.72 -18.86
N SER A 70 2.79 -21.54 -19.43
CA SER A 70 1.60 -22.06 -18.75
C SER A 70 1.99 -23.31 -17.94
N SER A 71 2.33 -23.07 -16.67
CA SER A 71 2.19 -23.94 -15.50
C SER A 71 2.45 -25.45 -15.68
N LEU A 72 3.58 -25.92 -15.15
CA LEU A 72 3.82 -27.34 -14.85
C LEU A 72 2.90 -27.78 -13.69
N ARG A 73 1.66 -28.19 -14.01
CA ARG A 73 0.73 -28.80 -13.05
C ARG A 73 1.01 -30.30 -12.95
N THR A 74 1.57 -30.75 -11.83
CA THR A 74 1.73 -32.19 -11.53
C THR A 74 0.37 -32.78 -11.16
N ALA A 75 -0.01 -33.90 -11.79
CA ALA A 75 -1.34 -34.52 -11.65
C ALA A 75 -1.76 -34.91 -10.21
N ALA A 76 -0.82 -34.93 -9.26
CA ALA A 76 -1.07 -35.31 -7.87
C ALA A 76 -1.49 -34.15 -6.95
N VAL A 77 -1.31 -32.88 -7.36
CA VAL A 77 -1.55 -31.71 -6.49
C VAL A 77 -2.87 -31.04 -6.85
N ARG A 78 -3.75 -30.86 -5.86
CA ARG A 78 -4.99 -30.09 -6.02
C ARG A 78 -4.68 -28.59 -5.91
N HIS A 79 -4.90 -27.86 -6.99
CA HIS A 79 -4.76 -26.40 -7.04
C HIS A 79 -6.12 -25.73 -6.82
N LEU A 80 -6.20 -24.81 -5.86
CA LEU A 80 -7.37 -23.96 -5.60
C LEU A 80 -6.92 -22.50 -5.79
N GLU A 81 -7.53 -21.82 -6.74
CA GLU A 81 -7.18 -20.46 -7.15
C GLU A 81 -8.45 -19.60 -7.13
N GLY A 82 -8.32 -18.31 -6.82
CA GLY A 82 -9.43 -17.38 -6.97
C GLY A 82 -9.72 -17.11 -8.45
N SER A 83 -10.94 -16.69 -8.77
CA SER A 83 -11.30 -16.28 -10.12
C SER A 83 -11.60 -14.79 -10.16
N LEU A 84 -11.04 -14.11 -11.15
CA LEU A 84 -11.36 -12.72 -11.44
C LEU A 84 -12.63 -12.58 -12.29
N THR A 85 -13.10 -13.65 -12.96
CA THR A 85 -14.26 -13.57 -13.87
C THR A 85 -15.61 -13.65 -13.15
N ASN A 86 -15.63 -14.16 -11.92
CA ASN A 86 -16.86 -14.40 -11.17
C ASN A 86 -16.99 -13.48 -9.95
N ALA A 87 -17.00 -12.16 -10.21
CA ALA A 87 -17.08 -11.16 -9.16
C ALA A 87 -18.51 -10.69 -8.83
N ARG A 88 -19.52 -11.13 -9.60
CA ARG A 88 -20.91 -10.73 -9.39
C ARG A 88 -21.45 -11.25 -8.07
N GLY A 89 -22.10 -10.38 -7.29
CA GLY A 89 -22.64 -10.69 -5.97
C GLY A 89 -21.60 -10.73 -4.84
N LEU A 90 -20.32 -10.50 -5.15
CA LEU A 90 -19.31 -10.24 -4.13
C LEU A 90 -19.45 -8.80 -3.64
N ARG A 91 -19.29 -8.63 -2.33
CA ARG A 91 -19.48 -7.37 -1.60
C ARG A 91 -18.18 -6.96 -0.94
N PHE A 92 -17.80 -5.69 -1.06
CA PHE A 92 -16.50 -5.20 -0.63
C PHE A 92 -16.65 -4.02 0.32
N GLY A 93 -15.91 -4.07 1.42
CA GLY A 93 -15.70 -2.89 2.25
C GLY A 93 -14.39 -2.23 1.85
N VAL A 94 -14.35 -0.91 1.72
CA VAL A 94 -13.12 -0.17 1.41
C VAL A 94 -12.88 0.83 2.54
N VAL A 95 -11.77 0.70 3.26
CA VAL A 95 -11.38 1.63 4.32
C VAL A 95 -10.28 2.53 3.78
N VAL A 96 -10.49 3.84 3.79
CA VAL A 96 -9.55 4.81 3.19
C VAL A 96 -9.09 5.83 4.23
N ALA A 97 -7.78 5.96 4.42
CA ALA A 97 -7.21 7.04 5.20
C ALA A 97 -7.28 8.38 4.45
N ARG A 98 -7.73 9.43 5.15
CA ARG A 98 -7.76 10.80 4.65
C ARG A 98 -6.38 11.44 4.65
N PHE A 99 -5.49 11.06 5.57
CA PHE A 99 -4.11 11.55 5.57
C PHE A 99 -3.41 11.18 4.25
N ASN A 100 -2.71 12.15 3.65
CA ASN A 100 -2.16 12.08 2.29
C ASN A 100 -3.22 11.89 1.18
N GLU A 101 -4.34 12.61 1.29
CA GLU A 101 -5.50 12.52 0.40
C GLU A 101 -5.18 12.64 -1.10
N VAL A 102 -4.17 13.44 -1.46
CA VAL A 102 -3.69 13.59 -2.85
C VAL A 102 -3.19 12.28 -3.45
N VAL A 103 -2.77 11.33 -2.61
CA VAL A 103 -2.37 9.97 -3.01
C VAL A 103 -3.53 9.00 -2.79
N THR A 104 -4.17 9.01 -1.61
CA THR A 104 -5.16 7.99 -1.26
C THR A 104 -6.44 8.08 -2.10
N LYS A 105 -6.83 9.28 -2.58
CA LYS A 105 -7.91 9.42 -3.57
C LYS A 105 -7.59 8.72 -4.88
N LEU A 106 -6.39 8.90 -5.41
CA LEU A 106 -5.98 8.25 -6.66
C LEU A 106 -5.91 6.72 -6.52
N LEU A 107 -5.52 6.22 -5.35
CA LEU A 107 -5.58 4.80 -5.03
C LEU A 107 -7.03 4.30 -4.98
N LEU A 108 -7.92 5.04 -4.32
CA LEU A 108 -9.35 4.70 -4.25
C LEU A 108 -9.99 4.70 -5.65
N GLU A 109 -9.75 5.73 -6.46
CA GLU A 109 -10.24 5.81 -7.83
C GLU A 109 -9.76 4.61 -8.65
N GLY A 110 -8.46 4.28 -8.56
CA GLY A 110 -7.89 3.10 -9.21
C GLY A 110 -8.54 1.79 -8.74
N ALA A 111 -8.88 1.67 -7.46
CA ALA A 111 -9.56 0.51 -6.91
C ALA A 111 -11.01 0.39 -7.44
N LEU A 112 -11.77 1.49 -7.41
CA LEU A 112 -13.16 1.53 -7.88
C LEU A 112 -13.25 1.26 -9.39
N ASP A 113 -12.33 1.82 -10.18
CA ASP A 113 -12.24 1.53 -11.60
C ASP A 113 -11.92 0.07 -11.88
N THR A 114 -11.05 -0.56 -11.08
CA THR A 114 -10.81 -2.00 -11.17
C THR A 114 -12.06 -2.78 -10.83
N PHE A 115 -12.74 -2.49 -9.71
CA PHE A 115 -13.98 -3.19 -9.35
C PHE A 115 -15.01 -3.12 -10.49
N ARG A 116 -15.20 -1.95 -11.09
CA ARG A 116 -16.09 -1.76 -12.24
C ARG A 116 -15.66 -2.60 -13.44
N LYS A 117 -14.37 -2.61 -13.80
CA LYS A 117 -13.82 -3.40 -14.92
C LYS A 117 -14.09 -4.90 -14.76
N TYR A 118 -14.12 -5.38 -13.53
CA TYR A 118 -14.36 -6.79 -13.19
C TYR A 118 -15.83 -7.06 -12.82
N SER A 119 -16.76 -6.17 -13.21
CA SER A 119 -18.21 -6.35 -13.05
C SER A 119 -18.68 -6.47 -11.58
N VAL A 120 -17.96 -5.86 -10.65
CA VAL A 120 -18.47 -5.60 -9.30
C VAL A 120 -19.37 -4.36 -9.37
N GLN A 121 -20.56 -4.48 -8.81
CA GLN A 121 -21.55 -3.41 -8.81
C GLN A 121 -21.21 -2.34 -7.78
N GLU A 122 -21.51 -1.08 -8.07
CA GLU A 122 -21.18 0.03 -7.18
C GLU A 122 -21.97 -0.06 -5.87
N GLU A 123 -23.21 -0.54 -5.92
CA GLU A 123 -24.04 -0.82 -4.75
C GLU A 123 -23.49 -1.92 -3.81
N ASP A 124 -22.57 -2.75 -4.29
CA ASP A 124 -21.91 -3.81 -3.51
C ASP A 124 -20.61 -3.34 -2.85
N ILE A 125 -20.24 -2.06 -3.02
CA ILE A 125 -19.03 -1.46 -2.47
C ILE A 125 -19.40 -0.40 -1.43
N GLU A 126 -18.90 -0.54 -0.21
CA GLU A 126 -19.06 0.46 0.86
C GLU A 126 -17.72 1.10 1.18
N VAL A 127 -17.59 2.42 1.01
CA VAL A 127 -16.36 3.17 1.30
C VAL A 127 -16.47 3.90 2.63
N VAL A 128 -15.55 3.60 3.56
CA VAL A 128 -15.46 4.19 4.89
C VAL A 128 -14.18 5.00 5.02
N TRP A 129 -14.32 6.28 5.35
CA TRP A 129 -13.18 7.18 5.53
C TRP A 129 -12.73 7.26 6.99
N VAL A 130 -11.43 7.09 7.21
CA VAL A 130 -10.78 7.21 8.52
C VAL A 130 -9.76 8.36 8.49
N PRO A 131 -9.42 8.99 9.64
CA PRO A 131 -8.50 10.12 9.64
C PRO A 131 -7.10 9.76 9.14
N GLY A 132 -6.51 8.65 9.62
CA GLY A 132 -5.17 8.21 9.22
C GLY A 132 -5.05 6.70 9.03
N SER A 133 -3.86 6.26 8.59
CA SER A 133 -3.57 4.83 8.35
C SER A 133 -3.57 3.99 9.63
N PHE A 134 -3.43 4.63 10.78
CA PHE A 134 -3.40 3.95 12.09
C PHE A 134 -4.78 3.37 12.45
N GLU A 135 -5.86 4.06 12.09
CA GLU A 135 -7.23 3.63 12.40
C GLU A 135 -7.77 2.56 11.44
N ILE A 136 -7.09 2.31 10.32
CA ILE A 136 -7.55 1.38 9.27
C ILE A 136 -7.83 -0.01 9.85
N GLY A 137 -6.92 -0.57 10.65
CA GLY A 137 -7.07 -1.92 11.19
C GLY A 137 -8.32 -2.09 12.06
N LEU A 138 -8.60 -1.12 12.92
CA LEU A 138 -9.78 -1.13 13.80
C LEU A 138 -11.09 -1.15 12.99
N VAL A 139 -11.18 -0.29 11.98
CA VAL A 139 -12.38 -0.20 11.14
C VAL A 139 -12.50 -1.43 10.24
N ALA A 140 -11.40 -1.92 9.67
CA ALA A 140 -11.39 -3.14 8.87
C ALA A 140 -11.90 -4.35 9.67
N GLU A 141 -11.45 -4.51 10.92
CA GLU A 141 -11.94 -5.59 11.78
C GLU A 141 -13.45 -5.46 12.04
N LYS A 142 -13.93 -4.25 12.32
CA LYS A 142 -15.35 -3.99 12.55
C LYS A 142 -16.20 -4.31 11.32
N LEU A 143 -15.73 -3.97 10.13
CA LEU A 143 -16.40 -4.30 8.87
C LEU A 143 -16.38 -5.81 8.61
N GLY A 144 -15.22 -6.47 8.78
CA GLY A 144 -15.10 -7.93 8.62
C GLY A 144 -16.05 -8.70 9.55
N LYS A 145 -16.12 -8.31 10.83
CA LYS A 145 -17.03 -8.93 11.81
C LYS A 145 -18.52 -8.65 11.57
N SER A 146 -18.88 -7.73 10.69
CA SER A 146 -20.28 -7.43 10.38
C SER A 146 -20.97 -8.53 9.57
N GLY A 147 -20.20 -9.42 8.92
CA GLY A 147 -20.72 -10.47 8.04
C GLY A 147 -21.30 -9.97 6.72
N LYS A 148 -21.14 -8.68 6.39
CA LYS A 148 -21.71 -8.06 5.18
C LYS A 148 -20.80 -8.15 3.95
N PHE A 149 -19.50 -8.33 4.15
CA PHE A 149 -18.47 -8.20 3.12
C PHE A 149 -17.71 -9.50 2.93
N HIS A 150 -17.33 -9.78 1.68
CA HIS A 150 -16.54 -10.93 1.30
C HIS A 150 -15.04 -10.65 1.33
N ALA A 151 -14.65 -9.38 1.17
CA ALA A 151 -13.28 -8.90 1.41
C ALA A 151 -13.31 -7.42 1.81
N ILE A 152 -12.28 -7.00 2.53
CA ILE A 152 -12.06 -5.61 2.92
C ILE A 152 -10.77 -5.10 2.26
N LEU A 153 -10.85 -4.00 1.54
CA LEU A 153 -9.70 -3.32 0.95
C LEU A 153 -9.28 -2.14 1.82
N CYS A 154 -8.03 -2.16 2.30
CA CYS A 154 -7.49 -1.12 3.18
C CYS A 154 -6.54 -0.20 2.41
N ILE A 155 -6.91 1.06 2.20
CA ILE A 155 -6.15 2.05 1.42
C ILE A 155 -5.59 3.12 2.36
N GLY A 156 -4.30 3.42 2.19
CA GLY A 156 -3.64 4.51 2.90
C GLY A 156 -2.31 4.89 2.26
N ALA A 157 -1.70 5.95 2.75
CA ALA A 157 -0.35 6.32 2.36
C ALA A 157 0.39 6.91 3.57
N VAL A 158 1.50 6.29 3.93
CA VAL A 158 2.43 6.71 4.98
C VAL A 158 3.73 7.07 4.27
N ILE A 159 4.10 8.34 4.32
CA ILE A 159 5.30 8.89 3.66
C ILE A 159 6.28 9.28 4.75
N ARG A 160 7.55 8.90 4.58
CA ARG A 160 8.61 9.16 5.58
C ARG A 160 8.79 10.66 5.76
N GLY A 161 8.82 11.08 7.02
CA GLY A 161 9.19 12.42 7.44
C GLY A 161 10.46 12.39 8.29
N ASP A 162 10.64 13.39 9.13
CA ASP A 162 11.90 13.59 9.87
C ASP A 162 12.07 12.70 11.11
N THR A 163 11.01 12.01 11.54
CA THR A 163 10.98 11.27 12.80
C THR A 163 10.62 9.80 12.60
N SER A 164 10.92 8.98 13.60
CA SER A 164 10.54 7.56 13.68
C SER A 164 9.02 7.33 13.75
N HIS A 165 8.21 8.38 13.79
CA HIS A 165 6.75 8.28 13.71
C HIS A 165 6.29 7.52 12.47
N TYR A 166 7.02 7.64 11.35
CA TYR A 166 6.77 6.86 10.15
C TYR A 166 6.73 5.36 10.44
N ASP A 167 7.75 4.83 11.12
CA ASP A 167 7.86 3.39 11.38
C ASP A 167 6.75 2.94 12.32
N ALA A 168 6.40 3.74 13.33
CA ALA A 168 5.29 3.47 14.24
C ALA A 168 3.95 3.34 13.50
N VAL A 169 3.63 4.27 12.60
CA VAL A 169 2.37 4.27 11.85
C VAL A 169 2.35 3.17 10.80
N ALA A 170 3.43 3.00 10.03
CA ALA A 170 3.51 1.98 8.99
C ALA A 170 3.38 0.57 9.58
N ASN A 171 4.10 0.28 10.67
CA ASN A 171 4.04 -1.01 11.33
C ASN A 171 2.67 -1.26 11.98
N SER A 172 2.08 -0.25 12.62
CA SER A 172 0.76 -0.39 13.25
C SER A 172 -0.34 -0.59 12.20
N ALA A 173 -0.27 0.11 11.06
CA ALA A 173 -1.19 -0.10 9.95
C ALA A 173 -1.09 -1.52 9.37
N ALA A 174 0.13 -1.99 9.09
CA ALA A 174 0.35 -3.34 8.57
C ALA A 174 -0.11 -4.43 9.55
N SER A 175 0.28 -4.31 10.82
CA SER A 175 -0.13 -5.25 11.87
C SER A 175 -1.63 -5.21 12.11
N GLY A 176 -2.25 -4.03 12.14
CA GLY A 176 -3.69 -3.87 12.33
C GLY A 176 -4.51 -4.50 11.20
N VAL A 177 -4.10 -4.32 9.94
CA VAL A 177 -4.77 -4.95 8.79
C VAL A 177 -4.63 -6.48 8.82
N LEU A 178 -3.44 -7.00 9.16
CA LEU A 178 -3.23 -8.43 9.33
C LEU A 178 -4.12 -9.00 10.43
N SER A 179 -4.11 -8.40 11.62
CA SER A 179 -4.94 -8.81 12.75
C SER A 179 -6.43 -8.74 12.42
N ALA A 180 -6.89 -7.70 11.72
CA ALA A 180 -8.27 -7.59 11.28
C ALA A 180 -8.70 -8.78 10.41
N GLY A 181 -7.86 -9.19 9.46
CA GLY A 181 -8.14 -10.34 8.61
C GLY A 181 -8.21 -11.66 9.39
N LEU A 182 -7.26 -11.89 10.29
CA LEU A 182 -7.22 -13.10 11.13
C LEU A 182 -8.40 -13.15 12.12
N ASN A 183 -8.71 -12.04 12.78
CA ASN A 183 -9.75 -11.95 13.82
C ASN A 183 -11.17 -12.00 13.25
N SER A 184 -11.37 -11.51 12.03
CA SER A 184 -12.68 -11.52 11.38
C SER A 184 -12.91 -12.75 10.50
N GLY A 185 -11.85 -13.44 10.07
CA GLY A 185 -11.93 -14.50 9.06
C GLY A 185 -12.22 -14.00 7.65
N VAL A 186 -12.25 -12.68 7.44
CA VAL A 186 -12.50 -12.04 6.14
C VAL A 186 -11.19 -11.52 5.56
N PRO A 187 -10.86 -11.80 4.29
CA PRO A 187 -9.66 -11.27 3.64
C PRO A 187 -9.58 -9.74 3.75
N CYS A 188 -8.54 -9.24 4.43
CA CYS A 188 -8.24 -7.82 4.55
C CYS A 188 -6.98 -7.51 3.73
N ILE A 189 -7.14 -6.76 2.64
CA ILE A 189 -6.07 -6.50 1.67
C ILE A 189 -5.32 -5.24 2.04
N PHE A 190 -4.00 -5.35 2.14
CA PHE A 190 -3.11 -4.24 2.48
C PHE A 190 -2.75 -3.41 1.24
N GLY A 191 -3.50 -2.34 1.00
CA GLY A 191 -3.27 -1.31 -0.01
C GLY A 191 -2.71 0.00 0.56
N VAL A 192 -1.94 -0.07 1.65
CA VAL A 192 -1.31 1.11 2.26
C VAL A 192 0.10 1.29 1.69
N LEU A 193 0.36 2.44 1.07
CA LEU A 193 1.69 2.79 0.60
C LEU A 193 2.60 3.18 1.76
N THR A 194 3.81 2.64 1.76
CA THR A 194 4.89 3.00 2.70
C THR A 194 6.08 3.45 1.84
N CYS A 195 6.27 4.77 1.70
CA CYS A 195 7.24 5.36 0.77
C CYS A 195 8.16 6.33 1.48
N ASP A 196 9.37 6.53 0.94
CA ASP A 196 10.33 7.47 1.52
C ASP A 196 10.04 8.92 1.12
N ASP A 197 9.37 9.15 -0.02
CA ASP A 197 9.05 10.48 -0.53
C ASP A 197 7.70 10.52 -1.27
N MET A 198 7.21 11.74 -1.55
CA MET A 198 5.93 11.97 -2.23
C MET A 198 5.94 11.51 -3.70
N ASP A 199 7.07 11.62 -4.40
CA ASP A 199 7.16 11.23 -5.80
C ASP A 199 7.02 9.71 -5.96
N GLN A 200 7.60 8.94 -5.06
CA GLN A 200 7.41 7.49 -4.99
C GLN A 200 5.95 7.11 -4.76
N ALA A 201 5.25 7.85 -3.90
CA ALA A 201 3.85 7.61 -3.60
C ALA A 201 2.96 7.91 -4.82
N LEU A 202 3.16 9.05 -5.48
CA LEU A 202 2.44 9.42 -6.71
C LEU A 202 2.72 8.45 -7.87
N ASN A 203 3.97 8.00 -8.02
CA ASN A 203 4.32 7.02 -9.05
C ASN A 203 3.59 5.68 -8.87
N ARG A 204 3.24 5.31 -7.63
CA ARG A 204 2.49 4.10 -7.27
C ARG A 204 0.97 4.31 -7.21
N ALA A 205 0.49 5.54 -7.37
CA ALA A 205 -0.92 5.90 -7.33
C ALA A 205 -1.47 6.25 -8.72
N GLY A 206 -0.99 5.58 -9.77
CA GLY A 206 -1.39 5.83 -11.16
C GLY A 206 -0.33 6.51 -12.02
N GLY A 207 0.87 6.74 -11.47
CA GLY A 207 2.03 7.20 -12.23
C GLY A 207 2.80 6.06 -12.91
N LYS A 208 4.13 6.22 -12.99
CA LYS A 208 5.01 5.33 -13.77
C LYS A 208 5.04 3.88 -13.26
N SER A 209 4.72 3.66 -11.99
CA SER A 209 4.78 2.35 -11.33
C SER A 209 3.40 1.70 -11.21
N GLY A 210 2.41 2.17 -11.96
CA GLY A 210 1.03 1.67 -11.90
C GLY A 210 0.25 2.23 -10.72
N ASN A 211 -0.86 1.58 -10.38
CA ASN A 211 -1.74 1.99 -9.30
C ASN A 211 -1.92 0.85 -8.29
N LYS A 212 -1.39 1.02 -7.08
CA LYS A 212 -1.44 0.01 -6.03
C LYS A 212 -2.86 -0.23 -5.50
N GLY A 213 -3.75 0.75 -5.61
CA GLY A 213 -5.17 0.59 -5.30
C GLY A 213 -5.86 -0.33 -6.31
N SER A 214 -5.55 -0.19 -7.59
CA SER A 214 -6.04 -1.11 -8.63
C SER A 214 -5.54 -2.54 -8.41
N GLU A 215 -4.26 -2.73 -8.10
CA GLU A 215 -3.68 -4.05 -7.81
C GLU A 215 -4.32 -4.68 -6.56
N ALA A 216 -4.50 -3.90 -5.50
CA ALA A 216 -5.11 -4.37 -4.26
C ALA A 216 -6.60 -4.73 -4.46
N ALA A 217 -7.32 -4.01 -5.31
CA ALA A 217 -8.70 -4.37 -5.68
C ALA A 217 -8.77 -5.72 -6.43
N LEU A 218 -7.83 -6.00 -7.35
CA LEU A 218 -7.74 -7.31 -7.99
C LEU A 218 -7.53 -8.43 -6.97
N THR A 219 -6.59 -8.22 -6.04
CA THR A 219 -6.34 -9.18 -4.95
C THR A 219 -7.59 -9.38 -4.08
N ALA A 220 -8.35 -8.32 -3.80
CA ALA A 220 -9.59 -8.42 -3.04
C ALA A 220 -10.64 -9.29 -3.75
N ILE A 221 -10.83 -9.10 -5.06
CA ILE A 221 -11.74 -9.91 -5.88
C ILE A 221 -11.32 -11.38 -5.85
N GLU A 222 -10.04 -11.64 -6.10
CA GLU A 222 -9.50 -13.00 -6.16
C GLU A 222 -9.64 -13.73 -4.82
N MET A 223 -9.28 -13.06 -3.72
CA MET A 223 -9.40 -13.62 -2.37
C MET A 223 -10.86 -13.86 -1.97
N ALA A 224 -11.76 -12.92 -2.28
CA ALA A 224 -13.19 -13.09 -2.03
C ALA A 224 -13.74 -14.29 -2.81
N SER A 225 -13.40 -14.43 -4.09
CA SER A 225 -13.79 -15.59 -4.91
C SER A 225 -13.22 -16.90 -4.35
N LEU A 226 -11.95 -16.92 -3.95
CA LEU A 226 -11.30 -18.11 -3.39
C LEU A 226 -12.02 -18.56 -2.11
N PHE A 227 -12.30 -17.62 -1.22
CA PHE A 227 -12.99 -17.92 0.03
C PHE A 227 -14.39 -18.45 -0.24
N GLN A 228 -15.17 -17.76 -1.07
CA GLN A 228 -16.57 -18.09 -1.32
C GLN A 228 -16.76 -19.42 -2.07
N HIS A 229 -15.92 -19.73 -3.06
CA HIS A 229 -16.13 -20.89 -3.94
C HIS A 229 -15.36 -22.13 -3.50
N HIS A 230 -14.25 -21.98 -2.78
CA HIS A 230 -13.37 -23.11 -2.46
C HIS A 230 -13.21 -23.36 -0.96
N LEU A 231 -13.24 -22.31 -0.12
CA LEU A 231 -12.92 -22.46 1.31
C LEU A 231 -14.15 -22.48 2.22
N VAL A 232 -15.33 -22.03 1.77
CA VAL A 232 -16.60 -22.15 2.54
C VAL A 232 -16.90 -23.60 2.96
N LEU A 233 -16.52 -24.58 2.14
CA LEU A 233 -16.76 -25.99 2.45
C LEU A 233 -15.89 -26.50 3.60
N PHE A 234 -14.70 -25.93 3.84
CA PHE A 234 -13.80 -26.39 4.90
C PHE A 234 -14.18 -25.91 6.30
N CYS A 235 -14.95 -24.83 6.40
CA CYS A 235 -15.30 -24.20 7.68
C CYS A 235 -16.65 -24.66 8.25
N LYS A 236 -17.45 -25.43 7.49
CA LYS A 236 -18.71 -26.01 7.99
C LYS A 236 -18.54 -27.35 8.70
N ASP A 237 -17.34 -27.95 8.62
CA ASP A 237 -17.04 -29.28 9.15
C ASP A 237 -16.25 -29.24 10.48
N ILE A 238 -16.11 -28.07 11.12
CA ILE A 238 -15.50 -27.88 12.46
C ILE A 238 -16.51 -27.21 13.37
#